data_AF-A0A9C9G9E9-F1
#
_entry.id   AF-A0A9C9G9E9-F1
#
_cell.length_a   1.000
_cell.length_b   1.000
_cell.length_c   1.000
_cell.angle_alpha   90.00
_cell.angle_beta   90.00
_cell.angle_gamma   90.00
#
_symmetry.space_group_name_H-M   'P 1'
#
loop_
_entity.id
_entity.type
_entity.pdbx_description
1 polymer ?
#
loop_
_entity_poly.entity_id
_entity_poly.type
_entity_poly.pdbx_seq_one_letter_code
_entity_poly.pdbx_strand_id
1 'polypeptide(L)'
;MTRHFHKQRGVVTLIGALFIIVTLALMIQVLHRMAGSDILDTMMQSDSVEALFVAETGIEHASFLYANGIGCRGLNGVSDRAGRGGFSITNAFLTGTDCRIRVHGTVSSTVTTQANRTVDADLRLAAGNSAVTLIRWQEIIAN
;
A
#
# COMPACT_ATOMS: atom_id res chain seq x y z
N MET A 1 -72.95 2.06 -32.00
CA MET A 1 -71.53 2.33 -32.35
C MET A 1 -70.67 1.95 -31.14
N THR A 2 -70.36 0.66 -30.98
CA THR A 2 -69.68 0.09 -29.80
C THR A 2 -68.22 -0.18 -30.16
N ARG A 3 -67.31 0.69 -29.69
CA ARG A 3 -65.86 0.46 -29.84
C ARG A 3 -65.40 -0.56 -28.79
N HIS A 4 -64.92 -1.71 -29.26
CA HIS A 4 -64.28 -2.71 -28.44
C HIS A 4 -62.96 -2.16 -27.85
N PHE A 5 -62.91 -1.97 -26.54
CA PHE A 5 -61.65 -1.92 -25.79
C PHE A 5 -61.12 -3.35 -25.66
N HIS A 6 -60.43 -3.85 -26.67
CA HIS A 6 -59.62 -5.05 -26.59
C HIS A 6 -58.22 -4.74 -27.12
N LYS A 7 -57.19 -5.07 -26.31
CA LYS A 7 -55.75 -4.82 -26.49
C LYS A 7 -55.19 -3.51 -25.91
N GLN A 8 -55.09 -3.43 -24.58
CA GLN A 8 -54.06 -2.59 -23.93
C GLN A 8 -53.23 -3.34 -22.87
N ARG A 9 -53.69 -4.51 -22.38
CA ARG A 9 -52.95 -5.29 -21.37
C ARG A 9 -51.60 -5.82 -21.86
N GLY A 10 -51.48 -6.21 -23.13
CA GLY A 10 -50.23 -6.76 -23.69
C GLY A 10 -49.11 -5.74 -23.87
N VAL A 11 -49.45 -4.46 -24.10
CA VAL A 11 -48.46 -3.38 -24.22
C VAL A 11 -47.93 -3.00 -22.83
N VAL A 12 -48.79 -2.97 -21.82
CA VAL A 12 -48.41 -2.69 -20.42
C VAL A 12 -47.45 -3.76 -19.87
N THR A 13 -47.69 -5.05 -20.16
CA THR A 13 -46.77 -6.12 -19.75
C THR A 13 -45.42 -6.05 -20.47
N LEU A 14 -45.40 -5.61 -21.73
CA LEU A 14 -44.17 -5.47 -22.52
C LEU A 14 -43.34 -4.27 -22.01
N ILE A 15 -43.98 -3.14 -21.73
CA ILE A 15 -43.32 -1.97 -21.12
C ILE A 15 -42.80 -2.31 -19.72
N GLY A 16 -43.57 -3.05 -18.91
CA GLY A 16 -43.13 -3.53 -17.61
C GLY A 16 -41.93 -4.46 -17.68
N ALA A 17 -41.93 -5.42 -18.62
CA ALA A 17 -40.81 -6.33 -18.84
C ALA A 17 -39.55 -5.58 -19.31
N LEU A 18 -39.69 -4.62 -20.23
CA LEU A 18 -38.59 -3.77 -20.68
C LEU A 18 -37.99 -2.97 -19.52
N PHE A 19 -38.84 -2.39 -18.68
CA PHE A 19 -38.40 -1.64 -17.50
C PHE A 19 -37.60 -2.54 -16.55
N ILE A 20 -38.08 -3.75 -16.26
CA ILE A 20 -37.37 -4.73 -15.44
C ILE A 20 -36.00 -5.06 -16.04
N ILE A 21 -35.93 -5.35 -17.33
CA ILE A 21 -34.67 -5.66 -18.03
C ILE A 21 -33.67 -4.49 -17.94
N VAL A 22 -34.14 -3.27 -18.18
CA VAL A 22 -33.28 -2.06 -18.09
C VAL A 22 -32.79 -1.85 -16.66
N THR A 23 -33.64 -2.02 -15.65
CA THR A 23 -33.23 -1.88 -14.25
C THR A 23 -32.22 -2.95 -13.84
N LEU A 24 -32.39 -4.21 -14.28
CA LEU A 24 -31.44 -5.28 -14.03
C LEU A 24 -30.09 -5.01 -14.70
N ALA A 25 -30.10 -4.54 -15.96
CA ALA A 25 -28.89 -4.17 -16.66
C ALA A 25 -28.11 -3.05 -15.94
N LEU A 26 -28.81 -2.03 -15.44
CA LEU A 26 -28.19 -0.96 -14.64
C LEU A 26 -27.63 -1.49 -13.31
N MET A 27 -28.37 -2.34 -12.60
CA MET A 27 -27.89 -2.95 -11.36
C MET A 27 -26.64 -3.80 -11.57
N ILE A 28 -26.58 -4.58 -12.64
CA ILE A 28 -25.37 -5.36 -13.01
C ILE A 28 -24.17 -4.43 -13.22
N GLN A 29 -24.35 -3.29 -13.88
CA GLN A 29 -23.26 -2.33 -14.07
C GLN A 29 -22.75 -1.73 -12.76
N VAL A 30 -23.65 -1.42 -11.83
CA VAL A 30 -23.28 -0.91 -10.50
C VAL A 30 -22.49 -1.97 -9.71
N LEU A 31 -22.96 -3.21 -9.71
CA LEU A 31 -22.27 -4.34 -9.06
C LEU A 31 -20.88 -4.56 -9.65
N HIS A 32 -20.72 -4.45 -10.97
CA HIS A 32 -19.43 -4.62 -11.62
C HIS A 32 -18.44 -3.51 -11.24
N ARG A 33 -18.92 -2.27 -11.10
CA ARG A 33 -18.10 -1.14 -10.64
C ARG A 33 -17.69 -1.28 -9.17
N MET A 34 -18.58 -1.75 -8.31
CA MET A 34 -18.24 -1.98 -6.89
C MET A 34 -17.25 -3.13 -6.71
N ALA A 35 -17.47 -4.26 -7.39
CA ALA A 35 -16.54 -5.38 -7.36
C ALA A 35 -15.15 -4.98 -7.88
N GLY A 36 -15.07 -4.13 -8.90
CA GLY A 36 -13.79 -3.58 -9.37
C GLY A 36 -13.12 -2.67 -8.35
N SER A 37 -13.87 -1.80 -7.66
CA SER A 37 -13.34 -0.90 -6.64
C SER A 37 -12.80 -1.66 -5.43
N ASP A 38 -13.58 -2.60 -4.89
CA ASP A 38 -13.20 -3.35 -3.68
C ASP A 38 -11.91 -4.15 -3.89
N ILE A 39 -11.73 -4.73 -5.08
CA ILE A 39 -10.51 -5.46 -5.43
C ILE A 39 -9.31 -4.50 -5.54
N LEU A 40 -9.47 -3.36 -6.22
CA LEU A 40 -8.40 -2.38 -6.35
C LEU A 40 -8.00 -1.80 -4.99
N ASP A 41 -8.96 -1.47 -4.14
CA ASP A 41 -8.70 -0.92 -2.80
C ASP A 41 -7.99 -1.95 -1.92
N THR A 42 -8.40 -3.22 -1.98
CA THR A 42 -7.72 -4.30 -1.26
C THR A 42 -6.27 -4.49 -1.74
N MET A 43 -6.04 -4.44 -3.06
CA MET A 43 -4.70 -4.53 -3.64
C MET A 43 -3.82 -3.35 -3.22
N MET A 44 -4.34 -2.12 -3.28
CA MET A 44 -3.63 -0.91 -2.85
C MET A 44 -3.24 -1.00 -1.37
N GLN A 45 -4.16 -1.45 -0.51
CA GLN A 45 -3.86 -1.61 0.90
C GLN A 45 -2.79 -2.69 1.13
N SER A 46 -2.87 -3.83 0.43
CA SER A 46 -1.88 -4.89 0.49
C SER A 46 -0.48 -4.41 0.06
N ASP A 47 -0.38 -3.71 -1.07
CA ASP A 47 0.89 -3.16 -1.56
C ASP A 47 1.46 -2.13 -0.57
N SER A 48 0.59 -1.36 0.09
CA SER A 48 1.00 -0.38 1.09
C SER A 48 1.56 -1.00 2.38
N VAL A 49 1.01 -2.15 2.82
CA VAL A 49 1.51 -2.90 3.98
C VAL A 49 2.84 -3.56 3.64
N GLU A 50 2.96 -4.09 2.42
CA GLU A 50 4.22 -4.69 1.99
C GLU A 50 5.34 -3.67 1.85
N ALA A 51 5.04 -2.48 1.32
CA ALA A 51 6.02 -1.39 1.28
C ALA A 51 6.52 -1.00 2.68
N LEU A 52 5.66 -1.09 3.70
CA LEU A 52 6.06 -0.86 5.10
C LEU A 52 7.00 -1.97 5.59
N PHE A 53 6.66 -3.23 5.35
CA PHE A 53 7.51 -4.37 5.72
C PHE A 53 8.88 -4.33 5.02
N VAL A 54 8.92 -3.87 3.76
CA VAL A 54 10.16 -3.63 3.02
C VAL A 54 10.99 -2.53 3.68
N ALA A 55 10.36 -1.44 4.13
CA ALA A 55 11.05 -0.38 4.88
C ALA A 55 11.61 -0.90 6.22
N GLU A 56 10.84 -1.71 6.95
CA GLU A 56 11.28 -2.36 8.20
C GLU A 56 12.44 -3.32 7.96
N THR A 57 12.40 -4.09 6.88
CA THR A 57 13.53 -4.95 6.48
C THR A 57 14.80 -4.13 6.23
N GLY A 58 14.68 -2.93 5.66
CA GLY A 58 15.81 -2.02 5.52
C GLY A 58 16.35 -1.50 6.84
N ILE A 59 15.51 -1.32 7.86
CA ILE A 59 15.95 -0.99 9.23
C ILE A 59 16.73 -2.16 9.85
N GLU A 60 16.25 -3.38 9.68
CA GLU A 60 16.96 -4.58 10.15
C GLU A 60 18.29 -4.79 9.41
N HIS A 61 18.32 -4.52 8.11
CA HIS A 61 19.57 -4.55 7.35
C HIS A 61 20.55 -3.47 7.83
N ALA A 62 20.05 -2.26 8.08
CA ALA A 62 20.85 -1.16 8.63
C ALA A 62 21.39 -1.50 10.02
N SER A 63 20.57 -2.13 10.88
CA SER A 63 20.95 -2.54 12.22
C SER A 63 22.07 -3.59 12.16
N PHE A 64 21.97 -4.56 11.24
CA PHE A 64 23.02 -5.54 10.99
C PHE A 64 24.33 -4.89 10.53
N LEU A 65 24.29 -3.97 9.56
CA LEU A 65 25.48 -3.28 9.07
C LEU A 65 26.11 -2.40 10.16
N TYR A 66 25.27 -1.71 10.95
CA TYR A 66 25.72 -0.87 12.06
C TYR A 66 26.39 -1.71 13.16
N ALA A 67 25.83 -2.88 13.49
CA ALA A 67 26.43 -3.85 14.41
C ALA A 67 27.76 -4.43 13.88
N ASN A 68 27.92 -4.56 12.57
CA ASN A 68 29.16 -5.05 11.95
C ASN A 68 30.23 -3.96 11.74
N GLY A 69 30.01 -2.76 12.27
CA GLY A 69 31.01 -1.70 12.30
C GLY A 69 30.93 -0.68 11.15
N ILE A 70 29.89 -0.74 10.30
CA ILE A 70 29.62 0.39 9.39
C ILE A 70 29.21 1.58 10.23
N GLY A 71 29.95 2.69 10.16
CA GLY A 71 29.59 3.91 10.89
C GLY A 71 28.25 4.48 10.42
N CYS A 72 27.53 5.19 11.29
CA CYS A 72 26.19 5.70 11.01
C CYS A 72 26.04 6.43 9.66
N ARG A 73 27.00 7.32 9.31
CA ARG A 73 26.98 8.02 8.02
C ARG A 73 27.16 7.10 6.80
N GLY A 74 27.83 5.97 6.98
CA GLY A 74 28.04 4.95 5.95
C GLY A 74 26.80 4.15 5.61
N LEU A 75 25.73 4.26 6.41
CA LEU A 75 24.43 3.68 6.09
C LEU A 75 23.69 4.49 5.03
N ASN A 76 24.07 5.75 4.80
CA ASN A 76 23.39 6.60 3.83
C ASN A 76 23.65 6.10 2.39
N GLY A 77 22.59 5.94 1.62
CA GLY A 77 22.62 5.42 0.26
C GLY A 77 22.63 3.89 0.16
N VAL A 78 22.64 3.16 1.28
CA VAL A 78 22.48 1.69 1.25
C VAL A 78 21.08 1.36 0.74
N SER A 79 21.01 0.42 -0.20
CA SER A 79 19.75 -0.06 -0.76
C SER A 79 19.87 -1.51 -1.13
N ASP A 80 18.78 -2.26 -0.95
CA ASP A 80 18.69 -3.65 -1.40
C ASP A 80 17.23 -4.02 -1.71
N ARG A 81 17.02 -5.23 -2.23
CA ARG A 81 15.71 -5.80 -2.50
C ARG A 81 15.19 -6.58 -1.30
N ALA A 82 13.88 -6.48 -1.07
CA ALA A 82 13.17 -7.27 -0.07
C ALA A 82 11.77 -7.60 -0.60
N GLY A 83 11.39 -8.89 -0.59
CA GLY A 83 10.09 -9.33 -1.12
C GLY A 83 9.88 -8.93 -2.59
N ARG A 84 8.70 -8.37 -2.92
CA ARG A 84 8.40 -7.82 -4.26
C ARG A 84 8.96 -6.40 -4.47
N GLY A 85 9.61 -5.83 -3.47
CA GLY A 85 10.02 -4.43 -3.43
C GLY A 85 11.51 -4.23 -3.22
N GLY A 86 11.87 -3.00 -2.88
CA GLY A 86 13.21 -2.62 -2.46
C GLY A 86 13.18 -1.46 -1.49
N PHE A 87 14.20 -1.41 -0.65
CA PHE A 87 14.40 -0.33 0.31
C PHE A 87 15.63 0.51 -0.04
N SER A 88 15.64 1.75 0.41
CA SER A 88 16.81 2.63 0.36
C SER A 88 16.89 3.47 1.62
N ILE A 89 18.08 3.56 2.21
CA ILE A 89 18.38 4.44 3.33
C ILE A 89 18.76 5.79 2.75
N THR A 90 17.87 6.77 2.88
CA THR A 90 18.00 8.10 2.22
C THR A 90 18.72 9.12 3.09
N ASN A 91 18.77 8.87 4.39
CA ASN A 91 19.48 9.72 5.33
C ASN A 91 19.95 8.90 6.53
N ALA A 92 21.15 9.18 7.01
CA ALA A 92 21.71 8.57 8.21
C ALA A 92 22.66 9.54 8.92
N PHE A 93 22.37 9.87 10.17
CA PHE A 93 23.19 10.80 10.97
C PHE A 93 23.11 10.50 12.46
N LEU A 94 24.18 10.84 13.18
CA LEU A 94 24.24 10.70 14.63
C LEU A 94 23.51 11.86 15.32
N THR A 95 22.67 11.52 16.28
CA THR A 95 22.02 12.45 17.21
C THR A 95 22.42 12.04 18.62
N GLY A 96 23.46 12.67 19.17
CA GLY A 96 24.08 12.20 20.41
C GLY A 96 24.77 10.84 20.19
N THR A 97 24.33 9.81 20.89
CA THR A 97 24.84 8.42 20.75
C THR A 97 24.04 7.58 19.76
N ASP A 98 22.90 8.08 19.31
CA ASP A 98 21.93 7.29 18.54
C ASP A 98 22.09 7.61 17.05
N CYS A 99 22.09 6.58 16.22
CA CYS A 99 22.12 6.70 14.77
C CYS A 99 20.69 6.80 14.26
N ARG A 100 20.28 8.00 13.84
CA ARG A 100 18.99 8.23 13.20
C ARG A 100 19.10 7.92 11.71
N ILE A 101 18.25 7.04 11.23
CA ILE A 101 18.16 6.64 9.84
C ILE A 101 16.76 6.89 9.29
N ARG A 102 16.69 7.17 7.99
CA ARG A 102 15.45 7.24 7.22
C ARG A 102 15.46 6.19 6.13
N VAL A 103 14.54 5.25 6.23
CA VAL A 103 14.41 4.15 5.28
C VAL A 103 13.15 4.34 4.46
N HIS A 104 13.29 4.17 3.15
CA HIS A 104 12.24 4.34 2.17
C HIS A 104 12.00 2.98 1.49
N GLY A 105 10.84 2.39 1.74
CA GLY A 105 10.41 1.11 1.18
C GLY A 105 9.46 1.32 0.00
N THR A 106 9.73 0.63 -1.10
CA THR A 106 8.92 0.73 -2.33
C THR A 106 8.49 -0.65 -2.80
N VAL A 107 7.25 -0.76 -3.23
CA VAL A 107 6.72 -1.95 -3.90
C VAL A 107 6.13 -1.51 -5.23
N SER A 108 6.65 -2.08 -6.31
CA SER A 108 6.13 -1.83 -7.65
C SER A 108 4.93 -2.73 -7.91
N SER A 109 3.79 -2.12 -8.24
CA SER A 109 2.60 -2.84 -8.70
C SER A 109 2.53 -2.79 -10.22
N THR A 110 2.07 -3.87 -10.85
CA THR A 110 1.90 -3.94 -12.32
C THR A 110 0.66 -3.20 -12.81
N VAL A 111 -0.24 -2.81 -11.89
CA VAL A 111 -1.56 -2.25 -12.20
C VAL A 111 -1.74 -0.82 -11.67
N THR A 112 -0.99 -0.41 -10.63
CA THR A 112 -1.18 0.87 -9.93
C THR A 112 0.13 1.65 -9.73
N THR A 113 0.03 2.90 -9.26
CA THR A 113 1.17 3.71 -8.81
C THR A 113 1.97 2.99 -7.74
N GLN A 114 3.30 3.11 -7.79
CA GLN A 114 4.22 2.50 -6.83
C GLN A 114 3.79 2.81 -5.38
N ALA A 115 3.57 1.76 -4.58
CA ALA A 115 3.33 1.93 -3.15
C ALA A 115 4.64 2.28 -2.47
N ASN A 116 4.61 3.31 -1.64
CA ASN A 116 5.79 3.89 -1.03
C ASN A 116 5.54 4.22 0.43
N ARG A 117 6.44 3.79 1.31
CA ARG A 117 6.39 4.02 2.74
C ARG A 117 7.76 4.48 3.22
N THR A 118 7.79 5.51 4.06
CA THR A 118 9.02 6.02 4.66
C THR A 118 8.96 5.88 6.17
N VAL A 119 10.04 5.39 6.77
CA VAL A 119 10.15 5.15 8.21
C VAL A 119 11.44 5.77 8.73
N ASP A 120 11.34 6.51 9.81
CA ASP A 120 12.48 6.95 10.62
C ASP A 120 12.72 5.96 11.76
N ALA A 121 13.98 5.63 11.99
CA ALA A 121 14.40 4.77 13.10
C ALA A 121 15.64 5.31 13.81
N ASP A 122 15.71 5.12 15.12
CA ASP A 122 16.87 5.46 15.94
C ASP A 122 17.54 4.16 16.42
N LEU A 123 18.79 3.95 15.99
CA LEU A 123 19.59 2.77 16.29
C LEU A 123 20.68 3.09 17.33
N ARG A 124 20.82 2.26 18.36
CA ARG A 124 21.92 2.39 19.33
C ARG A 124 22.68 1.09 19.51
N LEU A 125 24.00 1.18 19.43
CA LEU A 125 24.90 0.07 19.71
C LEU A 125 24.90 -0.24 21.20
N ALA A 126 24.79 -1.53 21.54
CA ALA A 126 25.00 -2.01 22.89
C ALA A 126 26.48 -1.89 23.29
N ALA A 127 26.74 -1.78 24.59
CA ALA A 127 28.10 -1.78 25.13
C ALA A 127 28.80 -3.10 24.75
N GLY A 128 29.70 -3.05 23.76
CA GLY A 128 30.33 -4.22 23.15
C GLY A 128 30.25 -4.26 21.61
N ASN A 129 29.55 -3.31 20.98
CA ASN A 129 29.47 -3.13 19.52
C ASN A 129 28.93 -4.32 18.69
N SER A 130 28.41 -5.38 19.31
CA SER A 130 27.92 -6.57 18.59
C SER A 130 26.40 -6.68 18.50
N ALA A 131 25.66 -5.74 19.10
CA ALA A 131 24.21 -5.73 19.08
C ALA A 131 23.69 -4.30 18.91
N VAL A 132 22.59 -4.15 18.17
CA VAL A 132 21.90 -2.87 17.97
C VAL A 132 20.51 -2.97 18.60
N THR A 133 20.13 -1.92 19.31
CA THR A 133 18.80 -1.74 19.87
C THR A 133 18.06 -0.68 19.06
N LEU A 134 16.84 -1.01 18.63
CA LEU A 134 15.91 -0.07 18.04
C LEU A 134 15.28 0.75 19.18
N ILE A 135 15.57 2.04 19.23
CA ILE A 135 15.08 2.93 20.30
C ILE A 135 13.76 3.56 19.90
N ARG A 136 13.62 3.90 18.62
CA ARG A 136 12.47 4.57 18.07
C ARG A 136 12.19 4.03 16.67
N TRP A 137 10.91 3.95 16.37
CA TRP A 137 10.38 3.67 15.05
C TRP A 137 9.21 4.62 14.82
N GLN A 138 9.19 5.28 13.67
CA GLN A 138 8.08 6.15 13.29
C GLN A 138 7.91 6.16 11.77
N GLU A 139 6.72 5.78 11.32
CA GLU A 139 6.31 6.02 9.94
C GLU A 139 6.12 7.53 9.69
N ILE A 140 6.64 7.99 8.56
CA ILE A 140 6.43 9.35 8.05
C ILE A 140 5.30 9.29 7.02
N ILE A 141 4.13 9.75 7.43
CA ILE A 141 3.01 9.97 6.53
C ILE A 141 3.22 11.34 5.87
N ALA A 142 3.74 11.34 4.64
CA ALA A 142 3.76 12.55 3.83
C ALA A 142 2.31 12.90 3.43
N ASN A 143 1.87 14.09 3.81
CA ASN A 143 0.54 14.62 3.50
C ASN A 143 0.48 15.22 2.10
#